data_AF-A0A423GV81-F1
#
_entry.id   AF-A0A423GV81-F1
#
_cell.length_a   1.000
_cell.length_b   1.000
_cell.length_c   1.000
_cell.angle_alpha   90.00
_cell.angle_beta   90.00
_cell.angle_gamma   90.00
#
_symmetry.space_group_name_H-M   'P 1'
#
loop_
_entity.id
_entity.type
_entity.pdbx_description
1 polymer ?
#
loop_
_entity_poly.entity_id
_entity_poly.type
_entity_poly.pdbx_seq_one_letter_code
_entity_poly.pdbx_strand_id
1 'polypeptide(L)'
;MIAITGDGPRTTARWQAAVMRAISELMQYSDSAREENQDLRIPFAKALHDLYAGQKSDAELTEMVLLMLEVETAPFLGKEF
;
A
#
# COMPACT_ATOMS: atom_id res chain seq x y z
N MET A 1 -1.01 5.83 -7.29
CA MET A 1 -1.39 7.23 -6.98
C MET A 1 -2.82 7.23 -6.48
N ILE A 2 -3.06 7.80 -5.30
CA ILE A 2 -4.38 7.91 -4.68
C ILE A 2 -5.01 9.21 -5.16
N ALA A 3 -6.24 9.15 -5.67
CA ALA A 3 -7.08 10.30 -5.96
C ALA A 3 -8.16 10.39 -4.88
N ILE A 4 -8.29 11.55 -4.23
CA ILE A 4 -9.40 11.82 -3.32
C ILE A 4 -10.54 12.36 -4.18
N THR A 5 -11.52 11.51 -4.46
CA THR A 5 -12.76 11.92 -5.15
C THR A 5 -13.89 12.06 -4.13
N GLY A 6 -14.99 12.71 -4.48
CA GLY A 6 -16.15 12.90 -3.59
C GLY A 6 -16.70 11.60 -2.97
N ASP A 7 -16.38 10.45 -3.57
CA ASP A 7 -16.79 9.12 -3.13
C ASP A 7 -15.69 8.39 -2.31
N GLY A 8 -14.65 9.10 -1.90
CA GLY A 8 -13.52 8.59 -1.11
C GLY A 8 -12.21 8.39 -1.89
N PRO A 9 -11.18 7.84 -1.21
CA PRO A 9 -9.88 7.59 -1.79
C PRO A 9 -9.96 6.47 -2.85
N ARG A 10 -9.61 6.79 -4.09
CA ARG A 10 -9.48 5.81 -5.17
C ARG A 10 -8.01 5.61 -5.52
N THR A 11 -7.63 4.37 -5.77
CA THR A 11 -6.30 4.06 -6.32
C THR A 11 -6.42 3.73 -7.81
N THR A 12 -5.33 3.88 -8.55
CA THR A 12 -5.31 3.48 -9.96
C THR A 12 -5.38 1.95 -10.11
N ALA A 13 -5.98 1.45 -11.19
CA ALA A 13 -6.02 0.00 -11.46
C ALA A 13 -4.61 -0.62 -11.51
N ARG A 14 -3.62 0.12 -12.03
CA ARG A 14 -2.20 -0.28 -12.04
C ARG A 14 -1.65 -0.46 -10.62
N TRP A 15 -2.03 0.41 -9.68
CA TRP A 15 -1.65 0.27 -8.27
C TRP A 15 -2.32 -0.95 -7.63
N GLN A 16 -3.65 -1.09 -7.81
CA GLN A 16 -4.41 -2.22 -7.26
C GLN A 16 -3.83 -3.56 -7.74
N ALA A 17 -3.52 -3.68 -9.03
CA ALA A 17 -2.93 -4.89 -9.60
C ALA A 17 -1.53 -5.20 -9.02
N ALA A 18 -0.69 -4.18 -8.83
CA ALA A 18 0.64 -4.37 -8.24
C ALA A 18 0.56 -4.83 -6.77
N VAL A 19 -0.34 -4.22 -5.99
CA VAL A 19 -0.57 -4.61 -4.59
C VAL A 19 -1.11 -6.04 -4.49
N MET A 20 -2.12 -6.40 -5.29
CA MET A 20 -2.68 -7.76 -5.30
C MET A 20 -1.63 -8.82 -5.66
N ARG A 21 -0.73 -8.50 -6.60
CA ARG A 21 0.39 -9.38 -6.95
C ARG A 21 1.36 -9.52 -5.78
N ALA A 22 1.76 -8.41 -5.15
CA ALA A 22 2.68 -8.43 -4.01
C ALA A 22 2.11 -9.20 -2.79
N ILE A 23 0.80 -9.05 -2.51
CA ILE A 23 0.10 -9.84 -1.48
C ILE A 23 0.10 -11.31 -1.85
N SER A 24 -0.24 -11.65 -3.10
CA SER A 24 -0.28 -13.06 -3.55
C SER A 24 1.08 -13.74 -3.41
N GLU A 25 2.17 -13.04 -3.74
CA GLU A 25 3.53 -13.53 -3.57
C GLU A 25 3.89 -13.70 -2.08
N LEU A 26 3.49 -12.75 -1.22
CA LEU A 26 3.74 -12.86 0.22
C LEU A 26 2.96 -14.01 0.86
N MET A 27 1.73 -14.27 0.41
CA MET A 27 0.88 -15.35 0.92
C MET A 27 1.35 -16.76 0.51
N GLN A 28 2.28 -16.88 -0.44
CA GLN A 28 2.90 -18.16 -0.78
C GLN A 28 3.79 -18.69 0.35
N TYR A 29 4.19 -17.84 1.30
CA TYR A 29 4.98 -18.23 2.45
C TYR A 29 4.06 -18.46 3.66
N SER A 30 4.17 -19.64 4.28
CA SER A 30 3.24 -20.10 5.34
C SER A 30 3.25 -19.22 6.60
N ASP A 31 4.38 -18.57 6.88
CA ASP A 31 4.53 -17.74 8.09
C ASP A 31 3.87 -16.38 7.92
N SER A 32 3.95 -15.76 6.74
CA SER A 32 3.31 -14.47 6.42
C SER A 32 1.81 -14.59 6.10
N ALA A 33 1.31 -15.80 5.88
CA ALA A 33 -0.13 -16.05 5.73
C ALA A 33 -0.91 -15.95 7.05
N ARG A 34 -0.23 -16.10 8.20
CA ARG A 34 -0.85 -15.96 9.52
C ARG A 34 -1.25 -14.52 9.78
N GLU A 35 -2.46 -14.31 10.28
CA GLU A 35 -3.03 -12.97 10.56
C GLU A 35 -2.11 -12.10 11.42
N GLU A 36 -1.48 -12.69 12.44
CA GLU A 36 -0.48 -12.05 13.32
C GLU A 36 0.78 -11.55 12.61
N ASN A 37 1.04 -12.03 11.39
CA ASN A 37 2.22 -11.69 10.58
C ASN A 37 1.84 -10.93 9.29
N GLN A 38 0.57 -10.51 9.12
CA GLN A 38 0.11 -9.76 7.96
C GLN A 38 0.48 -8.29 8.06
N ASP A 39 1.75 -7.99 7.79
CA ASP A 39 2.23 -6.63 7.68
C ASP A 39 2.06 -6.09 6.25
N LEU A 40 1.01 -5.27 6.04
CA LEU A 40 0.71 -4.67 4.73
C LEU A 40 1.79 -3.71 4.21
N ARG A 41 2.75 -3.30 5.05
CA ARG A 41 3.90 -2.49 4.62
C ARG A 41 4.78 -3.24 3.62
N ILE A 42 4.93 -4.55 3.80
CA ILE A 42 5.76 -5.39 2.92
C ILE A 42 5.20 -5.42 1.49
N PRO A 43 3.91 -5.78 1.25
CA PRO A 43 3.37 -5.77 -0.10
C PRO A 43 3.26 -4.36 -0.68
N PHE A 44 3.06 -3.30 0.12
CA PHE A 44 3.08 -1.92 -0.39
C PHE A 44 4.47 -1.47 -0.83
N ALA A 45 5.51 -1.74 -0.03
CA ALA A 45 6.89 -1.44 -0.39
C ALA A 45 7.29 -2.16 -1.68
N LYS A 46 6.92 -3.44 -1.80
CA LYS A 46 7.17 -4.23 -3.02
C LYS A 46 6.40 -3.69 -4.23
N ALA A 47 5.12 -3.37 -4.08
CA ALA A 47 4.32 -2.78 -5.17
C ALA A 47 4.90 -1.43 -5.63
N LEU A 48 5.38 -0.59 -4.70
CA LEU A 48 6.04 0.67 -5.02
C LEU A 48 7.35 0.45 -5.77
N HIS A 49 8.17 -0.48 -5.30
CA HIS A 49 9.41 -0.86 -5.97
C HIS A 49 9.13 -1.37 -7.39
N ASP A 50 8.20 -2.32 -7.58
CA ASP A 50 7.86 -2.86 -8.90
C ASP A 50 7.34 -1.78 -9.87
N LEU A 51 6.70 -0.73 -9.37
CA LEU A 51 6.12 0.33 -10.18
C LEU A 51 7.09 1.46 -10.53
N TYR A 52 8.05 1.74 -9.64
CA TYR A 52 8.83 2.98 -9.67
C TYR A 52 10.33 2.79 -9.50
N ALA A 53 10.83 1.55 -9.34
CA ALA A 53 12.27 1.28 -9.32
C ALA A 53 12.94 1.86 -10.59
N GLY A 54 14.07 2.54 -10.39
CA GLY A 54 14.79 3.25 -11.44
C GLY A 54 14.24 4.64 -11.80
N GLN A 55 13.04 5.01 -11.33
CA GLN A 55 12.49 6.37 -11.43
C GLN A 55 12.54 7.12 -10.10
N LYS A 56 12.53 6.38 -8.99
CA LYS A 56 12.60 6.88 -7.62
C LYS A 56 13.69 6.17 -6.85
N SER A 57 14.34 6.89 -5.95
CA SER A 57 15.29 6.34 -5.00
C SER A 57 14.59 5.52 -3.92
N ASP A 58 15.31 4.58 -3.29
CA ASP A 58 14.78 3.78 -2.19
C ASP A 58 14.29 4.64 -1.01
N ALA A 59 14.91 5.80 -0.79
CA ALA A 59 14.49 6.78 0.20
C ALA A 59 13.10 7.34 -0.12
N GLU A 60 12.87 7.78 -1.36
CA GLU A 60 11.55 8.25 -1.80
C GLU A 60 10.49 7.14 -1.72
N LEU A 61 10.85 5.89 -2.08
CA LEU A 61 9.93 4.77 -1.97
C LEU A 61 9.57 4.49 -0.49
N THR A 62 10.54 4.61 0.41
CA THR A 62 10.33 4.47 1.86
C THR A 62 9.40 5.56 2.38
N GLU A 63 9.61 6.82 1.99
CA GLU A 63 8.72 7.93 2.34
C GLU A 63 7.29 7.70 1.85
N MET A 64 7.13 7.17 0.64
CA MET A 64 5.80 6.83 0.10
C MET A 64 5.09 5.74 0.91
N VAL A 65 5.82 4.74 1.43
CA VAL A 65 5.27 3.72 2.35
C VAL A 65 4.84 4.36 3.67
N LEU A 66 5.68 5.23 4.24
CA LEU A 66 5.38 5.91 5.51
C LEU A 66 4.14 6.80 5.39
N LEU A 67 3.98 7.53 4.28
CA LEU A 67 2.78 8.34 4.03
C LEU A 67 1.50 7.50 3.94
N MET A 68 1.58 6.26 3.44
CA MET A 68 0.42 5.36 3.43
C MET A 68 0.01 4.94 4.85
N LEU A 69 0.97 4.76 5.76
CA LEU A 69 0.71 4.44 7.16
C LEU A 69 0.08 5.61 7.91
N GLU A 70 0.49 6.84 7.61
CA GLU A 70 -0.14 8.04 8.18
C GLU A 70 -1.63 8.11 7.77
N VAL A 71 -1.99 7.68 6.56
CA VAL A 71 -3.39 7.62 6.12
C VAL A 71 -4.17 6.52 6.85
N GLU A 72 -3.58 5.34 7.09
CA GLU A 72 -4.23 4.25 7.82
C GLU A 72 -4.42 4.54 9.32
N THR A 73 -3.48 5.28 9.90
CA THR A 73 -3.48 5.64 11.34
C THR A 73 -4.13 6.99 11.62
N ALA A 74 -4.39 7.80 10.59
CA ALA A 74 -5.17 9.01 10.73
C ALA A 74 -6.56 8.67 11.30
N PRO A 75 -7.04 9.41 12.31
CA PRO A 75 -8.40 9.26 12.76
C PRO A 75 -9.31 9.44 11.54
N PHE A 76 -10.19 8.47 11.30
CA PHE A 76 -11.25 8.62 10.32
C PHE A 76 -12.06 9.86 10.74
N LEU A 77 -11.78 11.01 10.12
CA LEU A 77 -12.62 12.21 10.22
C LEU A 77 -13.87 11.98 9.37
N GLY A 78 -14.62 10.93 9.72
CA GLY A 78 -15.98 10.74 9.25
C GLY A 78 -16.81 11.85 9.87
N LYS A 79 -17.24 12.79 9.03
CA LYS A 79 -18.42 13.60 9.35
C LYS A 79 -19.57 12.61 9.55
N GLU A 80 -20.09 12.55 10.76
CA GLU A 80 -21.39 11.95 11.03
C GLU A 80 -22.42 12.60 10.09
N PHE A 81 -23.17 11.79 9.36
CA PHE A 81 -24.38 12.21 8.65
C PHE A 81 -25.59 11.92 9.52
#